data_AF-A0A2N2IWA1-F1
#
_entry.id   AF-A0A2N2IWA1-F1
#
_cell.length_a   1.000
_cell.length_b   1.000
_cell.length_c   1.000
_cell.angle_alpha   90.00
_cell.angle_beta   90.00
_cell.angle_gamma   90.00
#
_symmetry.space_group_name_H-M   'P 1'
#
loop_
_entity.id
_entity.type
_entity.pdbx_description
1 polymer ?
#
loop_
_entity_poly.entity_id
_entity_poly.type
_entity_poly.pdbx_seq_one_letter_code
_entity_poly.pdbx_strand_id
1 'polypeptide(L)'
;MFDLTEVKYIKRITVGSDNPARMNTPEEIEAATAMLNKCLTGTPKGCIIATEKSFAVLQMGEHQVVLQWIVYHVGFTRKPIWLDD
;
A
#
# COMPACT_ATOMS: atom_id res chain seq x y z
N MET A 1 21.53 -1.51 -10.01
CA MET A 1 21.14 -0.48 -9.02
C MET A 1 19.85 0.15 -9.54
N PHE A 2 18.81 0.26 -8.71
CA PHE A 2 17.56 0.90 -9.13
C PHE A 2 17.76 2.42 -9.11
N ASP A 3 17.58 3.08 -10.25
CA ASP A 3 17.75 4.52 -10.37
C ASP A 3 16.39 5.22 -10.15
N LEU A 4 16.33 6.06 -9.11
CA LEU A 4 15.13 6.83 -8.79
C LEU A 4 14.76 7.83 -9.90
N THR A 5 15.72 8.27 -10.73
CA THR A 5 15.46 9.19 -11.84
C THR A 5 14.65 8.55 -12.97
N GLU A 6 14.62 7.22 -13.04
CA GLU A 6 13.82 6.49 -14.02
C GLU A 6 12.36 6.31 -13.59
N VAL A 7 12.02 6.61 -12.33
CA VAL A 7 10.66 6.43 -11.80
C VAL A 7 9.74 7.51 -12.37
N LYS A 8 8.76 7.08 -13.18
CA LYS A 8 7.75 7.97 -13.78
C LYS A 8 6.36 7.76 -13.20
N TYR A 9 6.17 6.68 -12.45
CA TYR A 9 4.89 6.34 -11.85
C TYR A 9 5.10 5.69 -10.48
N ILE A 10 4.29 6.08 -9.51
CA ILE A 10 4.33 5.53 -8.15
C ILE A 10 2.93 5.02 -7.81
N LYS A 11 2.82 3.73 -7.48
CA LYS A 11 1.61 3.15 -6.88
C LYS A 11 1.78 3.13 -5.36
N ARG A 12 0.86 3.78 -4.65
CA ARG A 12 0.71 3.65 -3.20
C ARG A 12 -0.22 2.49 -2.88
N ILE A 13 0.19 1.63 -1.95
CA ILE A 13 -0.57 0.46 -1.51
C ILE A 13 -0.56 0.44 0.01
N THR A 14 -1.73 0.64 0.60
CA THR A 14 -1.94 0.58 2.05
C THR A 14 -2.29 -0.86 2.43
N VAL A 15 -1.53 -1.45 3.34
CA VAL A 15 -1.79 -2.78 3.91
C VAL A 15 -2.07 -2.60 5.40
N GLY A 16 -3.28 -2.95 5.85
CA GLY A 16 -3.78 -2.70 7.21
C GLY A 16 -5.00 -1.79 7.21
N SER A 17 -5.36 -1.27 8.39
CA SER A 17 -6.51 -0.36 8.55
C SER A 17 -6.02 1.05 8.88
N ASP A 18 -6.30 2.00 8.00
CA ASP A 18 -5.96 3.43 8.14
C ASP A 18 -7.20 4.32 8.40
N ASN A 19 -8.40 3.72 8.39
CA ASN A 19 -9.66 4.42 8.61
C ASN A 19 -10.32 4.01 9.94
N PRO A 20 -10.46 4.91 10.92
CA PRO A 20 -11.09 4.60 12.21
C PRO A 20 -12.58 4.30 12.12
N ALA A 21 -13.27 4.81 11.08
CA ALA A 21 -14.70 4.57 10.90
C ALA A 21 -15.00 3.19 10.30
N ARG A 22 -14.00 2.53 9.70
CA ARG A 22 -14.18 1.23 9.03
C ARG A 22 -12.86 0.46 9.00
N MET A 23 -12.75 -0.55 9.84
CA MET A 23 -11.64 -1.51 9.80
C MET A 23 -11.72 -2.31 8.50
N ASN A 24 -10.56 -2.51 7.88
CA ASN A 24 -10.46 -3.40 6.72
C ASN A 24 -10.73 -4.84 7.14
N THR A 25 -11.44 -5.59 6.31
CA THR A 25 -11.60 -7.04 6.53
C THR A 25 -10.30 -7.78 6.21
N PRO A 26 -10.11 -9.01 6.71
CA PRO A 26 -8.96 -9.84 6.33
C PRO A 26 -8.83 -10.00 4.82
N GLU A 27 -9.94 -10.11 4.09
CA GLU A 27 -9.97 -10.25 2.64
C GLU A 27 -9.51 -8.97 1.92
N GLU A 28 -9.89 -7.79 2.42
CA GLU A 28 -9.41 -6.52 1.88
C GLU A 28 -7.90 -6.35 2.10
N ILE A 29 -7.39 -6.76 3.28
CA ILE A 29 -5.96 -6.72 3.60
C ILE A 29 -5.18 -7.69 2.70
N GLU A 30 -5.72 -8.89 2.48
CA GLU A 30 -5.13 -9.87 1.58
C GLU A 30 -5.13 -9.38 0.12
N ALA A 31 -6.22 -8.74 -0.33
CA ALA A 31 -6.28 -8.14 -1.66
C ALA A 31 -5.23 -7.03 -1.85
N ALA A 32 -5.02 -6.18 -0.85
CA ALA A 32 -3.95 -5.17 -0.86
C ALA A 32 -2.56 -5.81 -0.91
N THR A 33 -2.35 -6.89 -0.16
CA THR A 33 -1.11 -7.66 -0.15
C THR A 33 -0.86 -8.34 -1.50
N ALA A 34 -1.89 -8.91 -2.12
CA ALA A 34 -1.84 -9.49 -3.45
C ALA A 34 -1.51 -8.43 -4.51
N MET A 35 -2.07 -7.23 -4.41
CA MET A 35 -1.72 -6.10 -5.28
C MET A 35 -0.25 -5.69 -5.12
N LEU A 36 0.27 -5.63 -3.89
CA LEU A 36 1.68 -5.37 -3.61
C LEU A 36 2.56 -6.45 -4.25
N ASN A 37 2.23 -7.72 -4.05
CA ASN A 37 2.97 -8.84 -4.64
C ASN A 37 2.94 -8.79 -6.16
N LYS A 38 1.80 -8.46 -6.78
CA LYS A 38 1.67 -8.27 -8.23
C LYS A 38 2.58 -7.13 -8.73
N CYS A 39 2.68 -6.03 -7.98
CA CYS A 39 3.58 -4.92 -8.31
C CYS A 39 5.06 -5.32 -8.26
N LEU A 40 5.45 -6.21 -7.33
CA LEU A 40 6.85 -6.58 -7.09
C LEU A 40 7.32 -7.80 -7.90
N THR A 41 6.39 -8.62 -8.40
CA THR A 41 6.70 -9.85 -9.13
C THR A 41 6.22 -9.83 -10.58
N GLY A 42 5.21 -9.02 -10.91
CA GLY A 42 4.65 -8.89 -12.25
C GLY A 42 5.53 -8.10 -13.22
N THR A 43 5.08 -8.02 -14.48
CA THR A 43 5.71 -7.19 -15.52
C THR A 43 4.81 -5.99 -15.86
N PRO A 44 5.34 -4.76 -15.92
CA PRO A 44 6.70 -4.37 -15.53
C PRO A 44 6.93 -4.53 -14.02
N LYS A 45 8.15 -4.91 -13.63
CA LYS A 45 8.52 -5.12 -12.23
C LYS A 45 8.75 -3.79 -11.54
N GLY A 46 7.98 -3.53 -10.48
CA GLY A 46 8.16 -2.36 -9.63
C GLY A 46 9.25 -2.56 -8.58
N CYS A 47 9.63 -1.47 -7.93
CA CYS A 47 10.54 -1.48 -6.78
C CYS A 47 9.95 -0.66 -5.64
N ILE A 48 10.12 -1.13 -4.39
CA ILE A 48 9.76 -0.34 -3.22
C ILE A 48 10.74 0.82 -3.10
N ILE A 49 10.24 2.05 -3.21
CA ILE A 49 11.04 3.28 -3.11
C ILE A 49 10.87 3.98 -1.76
N ALA A 50 9.77 3.69 -1.05
CA ALA A 50 9.53 4.17 0.30
C ALA A 50 8.56 3.25 1.04
N THR A 51 8.60 3.29 2.36
CA THR A 51 7.68 2.57 3.24
C THR A 51 7.33 3.46 4.42
N GLU A 52 6.04 3.68 4.64
CA GLU A 52 5.51 4.39 5.81
C GLU A 52 4.92 3.35 6.75
N LYS A 53 5.44 3.25 7.97
CA LYS A 53 4.88 2.38 9.01
C LYS A 53 4.11 3.26 9.99
N SER A 54 2.81 3.02 10.08
CA SER A 54 1.91 3.88 10.83
C SER A 54 1.14 3.10 11.86
N PHE A 55 0.90 3.76 12.99
CA PHE A 55 -0.03 3.30 14.01
C PHE A 55 -0.77 4.52 14.56
N ALA A 56 -2.02 4.33 14.95
CA ALA A 56 -2.79 5.34 15.65
C ALA A 56 -3.70 4.68 16.67
N VAL A 57 -3.87 5.35 17.81
CA VAL A 57 -4.84 4.98 18.83
C VAL A 57 -5.82 6.14 18.94
N LEU A 58 -7.09 5.86 18.66
CA LEU A 58 -8.13 6.88 18.58
C LEU A 58 -9.24 6.56 19.56
N GLN A 59 -9.65 7.56 20.34
CA GLN A 59 -10.80 7.46 21.22
C GLN A 59 -12.06 7.86 20.43
N MET A 60 -13.01 6.93 20.31
CA MET A 60 -14.29 7.14 19.63
C MET A 60 -15.43 6.90 20.63
N GLY A 61 -15.81 7.98 21.34
CA GLY A 61 -16.72 7.88 22.48
C GLY A 61 -16.10 7.05 23.59
N GLU A 62 -16.78 5.98 24.01
CA GLU A 62 -16.29 5.04 25.02
C GLU A 62 -15.40 3.92 24.45
N HIS A 63 -15.27 3.84 23.12
CA HIS A 63 -14.46 2.82 22.46
C HIS A 63 -13.07 3.36 22.12
N GLN A 64 -12.07 2.50 22.22
CA GLN A 64 -10.73 2.75 21.71
C GLN A 64 -10.51 1.93 20.45
N VAL A 65 -10.14 2.60 19.36
CA VAL A 65 -9.81 1.97 18.08
C VAL A 65 -8.30 2.04 17.87
N VAL A 66 -7.69 0.89 17.59
CA VAL A 66 -6.28 0.79 17.23
C VAL A 66 -6.19 0.57 15.72
N LEU A 67 -5.52 1.50 15.06
CA LEU A 67 -5.21 1.43 13.65
C LEU A 67 -3.73 1.10 13.47
N GLN A 68 -3.45 0.19 12.55
CA GLN A 68 -2.09 -0.16 12.16
C GLN A 68 -2.08 -0.45 10.67
N TRP A 69 -1.15 0.18 9.95
CA TRP A 69 -0.99 -0.02 8.53
C TRP A 69 0.41 0.32 8.05
N ILE A 70 0.75 -0.19 6.87
CA ILE A 70 1.97 0.14 6.15
C ILE A 70 1.58 0.64 4.77
N VAL A 71 2.12 1.79 4.37
CA VAL A 71 1.99 2.28 2.99
C VAL A 71 3.27 1.96 2.24
N TYR A 72 3.16 1.10 1.24
CA TYR A 72 4.23 0.80 0.30
C TYR A 72 4.13 1.71 -0.91
N HIS A 73 5.22 2.40 -1.23
CA HIS A 73 5.35 3.18 -2.46
C HIS A 73 6.14 2.35 -3.46
N VAL A 74 5.47 1.86 -4.49
CA VAL A 74 6.10 1.07 -5.54
C VAL A 74 6.31 1.92 -6.77
N GLY A 75 7.58 2.20 -7.10
CA GLY A 75 7.99 2.95 -8.27
C GLY A 75 8.10 2.08 -9.52
N PHE A 76 7.71 2.64 -10.66
CA PHE A 76 7.80 2.03 -11.99
C PHE A 76 8.35 3.03 -13.01
N THR A 77 9.06 2.53 -14.02
CA THR A 77 9.56 3.35 -15.14
C THR A 77 8.46 3.81 -16.10
N ARG A 78 7.33 3.10 -16.09
CA ARG A 78 6.07 3.45 -16.76
C ARG A 78 4.91 2.84 -15.98
N LYS A 79 3.71 3.39 -16.13
CA LYS A 79 2.50 2.82 -15.52
C LYS A 79 2.24 1.40 -16.05
N PRO A 80 2.12 0.37 -15.19
CA PRO A 80 1.63 -0.95 -15.59
C PRO A 80 0.24 -0.89 -16.25
N ILE A 81 0.04 -1.60 -17.36
CA ILE A 81 -1.23 -1.60 -18.11
C ILE A 81 -2.38 -2.16 -17.27
N TRP A 82 -2.10 -3.15 -16.43
CA TRP A 82 -3.07 -3.83 -15.57
C TRP A 82 -3.44 -3.04 -14.29
N LEU A 83 -2.92 -1.83 -14.08
CA LEU A 83 -3.27 -0.98 -12.93
C LEU A 83 -4.51 -0.11 -13.14
N ASP A 84 -5.04 -0.09 -14.37
CA ASP A 84 -6.25 0.66 -14.74
C ASP A 84 -7.54 -0.18 -14.68
N ASP A 85 -7.42 -1.46 -14.30
CA ASP A 85 -8.54 -2.32 -13.89
C ASP A 85 -8.77 -2.21 -12.37
#